data_AF-A0A7W7HQW8-F1
#
_entry.id   AF-A0A7W7HQW8-F1
#
_cell.length_a   1.000
_cell.length_b   1.000
_cell.length_c   1.000
_cell.angle_alpha   90.00
_cell.angle_beta   90.00
_cell.angle_gamma   90.00
#
_symmetry.space_group_name_H-M   'P 1'
#
loop_
_entity.id
_entity.type
_entity.pdbx_description
1 polymer ?
#
loop_
_entity_poly.entity_id
_entity_poly.type
_entity_poly.pdbx_seq_one_letter_code
_entity_poly.pdbx_strand_id
1 'polypeptide(L)'
;MTTVAAPVADMQILLDVREWPDGLHDQDRIVELWAMIEPVLHGRDLTRRPRYTLGHPNGDVHIALARLAPGADPIVGPSTTFQIVGMLEPAKVRYRCQGCTAEGRERYGSFTCRECGTEALDKRLCDVHARILDGALIATCTDHEPTCVECGATATFRCAGGRCQRQRAHCDRHRRAHPSGPDLSYCPSCYDAQFPACEHRGCANMGKARCEVTEAGLTPCGVKMCAQHLRRWQVFGGEGLGLALCGRHHRELPAYAPPVLIRQIVAGAYLRSKRRRDAEPLPSLRGFGHSLRRAGHTEPALDFRWILSTIDAAQQELAGAGGRDADGLRTLIQRRRRRWDEEIKLIAEGNDRGAELVERLKVLVRHAIPEHGDAIAANLTLADYNRPRRQRDGDRPGLLFVRVPEAYRGLFIGRQGTLIRYFSDQLSQGEQGGVRVQIESDKRGSRR
;
A
#
# COMPACT_ATOMS: atom_id res chain seq x y z
N MET A 1 59.03 24.21 7.73
CA MET A 1 59.77 23.58 6.62
C MET A 1 59.82 24.61 5.50
N THR A 2 60.96 25.26 5.33
CA THR A 2 61.19 26.22 4.25
C THR A 2 61.27 25.43 2.96
N THR A 3 60.24 25.55 2.11
CA THR A 3 60.25 24.97 0.77
C THR A 3 61.35 25.67 0.00
N VAL A 4 62.50 25.01 -0.16
CA VAL A 4 63.53 25.46 -1.10
C VAL A 4 62.87 25.47 -2.47
N ALA A 5 62.68 26.65 -3.05
CA ALA A 5 62.14 26.78 -4.39
C ALA A 5 63.07 25.99 -5.32
N ALA A 6 62.52 25.02 -6.05
CA ALA A 6 63.27 24.28 -7.04
C ALA A 6 63.92 25.28 -8.02
N PRO A 7 65.17 25.05 -8.44
CA PRO A 7 65.82 25.92 -9.43
C PRO A 7 64.91 26.04 -10.66
N VAL A 8 64.71 27.28 -11.11
CA VAL A 8 63.91 27.56 -12.30
C VAL A 8 64.69 27.08 -13.50
N ALA A 9 64.23 26.01 -14.15
CA ALA A 9 64.84 25.52 -15.38
C ALA A 9 64.73 26.57 -16.50
N ASP A 10 65.74 26.62 -17.38
CA ASP A 10 65.78 27.52 -18.53
C ASP A 10 64.62 27.24 -19.49
N MET A 11 64.28 25.95 -19.68
CA MET A 11 63.22 25.51 -20.58
C MET A 11 62.28 24.50 -19.92
N GLN A 12 60.97 24.75 -20.03
CA GLN A 12 59.92 23.78 -19.69
C GLN A 12 59.37 23.16 -20.96
N ILE A 13 59.31 21.83 -21.00
CA ILE A 13 58.92 21.08 -22.20
C ILE A 13 57.81 20.07 -21.92
N LEU A 14 57.04 19.77 -22.96
CA LEU A 14 56.09 18.67 -23.02
C LEU A 14 56.64 17.58 -23.92
N LEU A 15 56.60 16.34 -23.45
CA LEU A 15 56.94 15.16 -24.24
C LEU A 15 55.66 14.48 -24.72
N ASP A 16 55.56 14.17 -26.00
CA ASP A 16 54.49 13.36 -26.57
C ASP A 16 55.08 12.03 -27.02
N VAL A 17 54.74 10.98 -26.28
CA VAL A 17 55.28 9.63 -26.40
C VAL A 17 54.18 8.64 -26.76
N ARG A 18 53.08 9.12 -27.37
CA ARG A 18 51.94 8.29 -27.78
C ARG A 18 52.29 7.22 -28.81
N GLU A 19 53.39 7.38 -29.54
CA GLU A 19 53.91 6.40 -30.50
C GLU A 19 54.97 5.47 -29.88
N TRP A 20 55.28 5.63 -28.59
CA TRP A 20 56.23 4.81 -27.86
C TRP A 20 55.53 3.55 -27.27
N PRO A 21 55.89 2.33 -27.70
CA PRO A 21 55.10 1.11 -27.53
C PRO A 21 55.12 0.55 -26.12
N ASP A 22 56.23 0.71 -25.38
CA ASP A 22 56.40 0.10 -24.06
C ASP A 22 55.90 0.97 -22.90
N GLY A 23 55.47 2.20 -23.21
CA GLY A 23 55.13 3.21 -22.21
C GLY A 23 56.32 3.59 -21.30
N LEU A 24 56.20 4.70 -20.57
CA LEU A 24 57.27 5.22 -19.72
C LEU A 24 56.73 5.36 -18.30
N HIS A 25 56.72 4.24 -17.55
CA HIS A 25 55.97 4.14 -16.28
C HIS A 25 56.83 4.25 -15.04
N ASP A 26 58.15 4.22 -15.20
CA ASP A 26 59.11 4.42 -14.13
C ASP A 26 60.02 5.62 -14.46
N GLN A 27 60.58 6.20 -13.41
CA GLN A 27 61.41 7.40 -13.52
C GLN A 27 62.72 7.12 -14.28
N ASP A 28 63.26 5.91 -14.15
CA ASP A 28 64.53 5.52 -14.76
C ASP A 28 64.41 5.47 -16.29
N ARG A 29 63.30 4.94 -16.83
CA ARG A 29 62.98 4.94 -18.26
C ARG A 29 62.79 6.34 -18.83
N ILE A 30 62.21 7.25 -18.05
CA ILE A 30 62.08 8.65 -18.46
C ILE A 30 63.47 9.30 -18.52
N VAL A 31 64.35 9.01 -17.55
CA VAL A 31 65.74 9.49 -17.54
C VAL A 31 66.54 8.89 -18.70
N GLU A 32 66.40 7.60 -18.99
CA GLU A 32 67.02 6.92 -20.13
C GLU A 32 66.59 7.56 -21.46
N LEU A 33 65.28 7.81 -21.62
CA LEU A 33 64.75 8.49 -22.79
C LEU A 33 65.30 9.92 -22.88
N TRP A 34 65.32 10.64 -21.76
CA TRP A 34 65.80 12.02 -21.74
C TRP A 34 67.29 12.12 -22.09
N ALA A 35 68.13 11.22 -21.55
CA ALA A 35 69.56 11.13 -21.86
C ALA A 35 69.84 10.88 -23.35
N MET A 36 68.91 10.23 -24.06
CA MET A 36 68.97 10.05 -25.51
C MET A 36 68.53 11.31 -26.27
N ILE A 37 67.48 11.98 -25.79
CA ILE A 37 66.85 13.12 -26.46
C ILE A 37 67.70 14.39 -26.35
N GLU A 38 68.19 14.70 -25.14
CA GLU A 38 68.83 15.97 -24.80
C GLU A 38 70.00 16.32 -25.74
N PRO A 39 70.96 15.42 -26.04
CA PRO A 39 72.08 15.74 -26.92
C PRO A 39 71.65 16.10 -28.35
N VAL A 40 70.52 15.55 -28.82
CA VAL A 40 70.00 15.81 -30.17
C VAL A 40 69.38 17.20 -30.28
N LEU A 41 69.00 17.81 -29.15
CA LEU A 41 68.46 19.16 -29.09
C LEU A 41 69.54 20.25 -29.11
N HIS A 42 70.80 19.92 -28.80
CA HIS A 42 71.89 20.90 -28.80
C HIS A 42 72.02 21.65 -30.14
N GLY A 43 72.15 22.98 -30.05
CA GLY A 43 72.22 23.89 -31.18
C GLY A 43 70.87 24.19 -31.84
N ARG A 44 69.75 23.67 -31.33
CA ARG A 44 68.41 23.92 -31.89
C ARG A 44 67.70 25.05 -31.13
N ASP A 45 66.98 25.88 -31.88
CA ASP A 45 66.11 26.92 -31.34
C ASP A 45 64.68 26.38 -31.16
N LEU A 46 64.28 26.06 -29.93
CA LEU A 46 62.97 25.45 -29.67
C LEU A 46 61.78 26.40 -29.83
N THR A 47 62.02 27.71 -30.01
CA THR A 47 60.96 28.71 -30.17
C THR A 47 60.47 28.81 -31.62
N ARG A 48 61.32 28.46 -32.60
CA ARG A 48 61.01 28.59 -34.04
C ARG A 48 60.07 27.52 -34.58
N ARG A 49 59.94 26.38 -33.90
CA ARG A 49 59.02 25.31 -34.29
C ARG A 49 58.15 24.93 -33.10
N PRO A 50 56.82 24.82 -33.29
CA PRO A 50 55.91 24.49 -32.20
C PRO A 50 56.08 23.06 -31.68
N ARG A 51 56.68 22.16 -32.48
CA ARG A 51 56.88 20.75 -32.16
C ARG A 51 58.09 20.20 -32.91
N TYR A 52 58.98 19.54 -32.17
CA TYR A 52 60.14 18.83 -32.70
C TYR A 52 59.89 17.34 -32.65
N THR A 53 59.96 16.66 -33.79
CA THR A 53 59.86 15.19 -33.85
C THR A 53 61.26 14.58 -33.87
N LEU A 54 61.47 13.60 -33.02
CA LEU A 54 62.65 12.74 -33.00
C LEU A 54 62.19 11.33 -33.36
N GLY A 55 62.65 10.84 -34.52
CA GLY A 55 62.42 9.47 -34.91
C GLY A 55 63.36 8.53 -34.17
N HIS A 56 62.82 7.46 -33.62
CA HIS A 56 63.56 6.41 -32.93
C HIS A 56 63.05 5.03 -33.39
N PRO A 57 63.87 3.96 -33.41
CA PRO A 57 63.41 2.62 -33.80
C PRO A 57 62.20 2.10 -33.02
N ASN A 58 62.03 2.57 -31.78
CA ASN A 58 60.90 2.21 -30.95
C ASN A 58 59.65 3.09 -31.21
N GLY A 59 59.73 4.18 -31.96
CA GLY A 59 58.61 5.09 -32.19
C GLY A 59 59.00 6.56 -32.09
N ASP A 60 58.17 7.45 -32.60
CA ASP A 60 58.47 8.88 -32.62
C ASP A 60 58.21 9.52 -31.25
N VAL A 61 59.13 10.40 -30.83
CA VAL A 61 58.93 11.27 -29.67
C VAL A 61 58.82 12.70 -30.16
N HIS A 62 57.79 13.40 -29.70
CA HIS A 62 57.65 14.81 -30.00
C HIS A 62 57.86 15.69 -28.78
N ILE A 63 58.55 16.78 -29.00
CA ILE A 63 58.97 17.72 -27.95
C ILE A 63 58.37 19.07 -28.30
N ALA A 64 57.60 19.62 -27.38
CA ALA A 64 57.05 20.97 -27.50
C ALA A 64 57.56 21.83 -26.36
N LEU A 65 57.99 23.05 -26.67
CA LEU A 65 58.35 24.04 -25.67
C LEU A 65 57.05 24.55 -25.01
N ALA A 66 56.89 24.29 -23.71
CA ALA A 66 55.77 24.81 -22.93
C ALA A 66 56.04 26.24 -22.47
N ARG A 67 57.28 26.51 -22.02
CA ARG A 67 57.70 27.82 -21.51
C ARG A 67 59.20 27.98 -21.61
N LEU A 68 59.65 29.17 -21.99
CA LEU A 68 61.04 29.62 -21.87
C LEU A 68 61.14 30.55 -20.65
N ALA A 69 62.17 30.40 -19.83
CA ALA A 69 62.42 31.29 -18.70
C ALA A 69 62.80 32.71 -19.19
N PRO A 70 62.38 33.78 -18.50
CA PRO A 70 62.79 35.14 -18.87
C PRO A 70 64.32 35.28 -18.85
N GLY A 71 64.91 35.68 -19.97
CA GLY A 71 66.37 35.84 -20.10
C GLY A 71 67.15 34.57 -20.45
N ALA A 72 66.49 33.41 -20.59
CA ALA A 72 67.12 32.19 -21.10
C ALA A 72 67.36 32.27 -22.62
N ASP A 73 68.44 31.63 -23.08
CA ASP A 73 68.76 31.52 -24.51
C ASP A 73 67.74 30.59 -25.21
N PRO A 74 67.08 31.01 -26.30
CA PRO A 74 66.20 30.14 -27.07
C PRO A 74 66.93 28.98 -27.77
N ILE A 75 68.25 29.09 -27.96
CA ILE A 75 69.10 28.03 -28.53
C ILE A 75 69.56 27.10 -27.39
N VAL A 76 69.28 25.82 -27.54
CA VAL A 76 69.69 24.80 -26.57
C VAL A 76 71.21 24.62 -26.61
N GLY A 77 71.87 24.75 -25.46
CA GLY A 77 73.28 24.46 -25.27
C GLY A 77 73.52 23.37 -24.19
N PRO A 78 74.78 22.94 -24.00
CA PRO A 78 75.13 21.89 -23.04
C PRO A 78 74.87 22.23 -21.56
N SER A 79 74.64 23.51 -21.25
CA SER A 79 74.30 24.00 -19.92
C SER A 79 72.82 24.36 -19.76
N THR A 80 72.01 24.19 -20.82
CA THR A 80 70.58 24.49 -20.76
C THR A 80 69.90 23.50 -19.83
N THR A 81 69.24 24.02 -18.79
CA THR A 81 68.49 23.21 -17.85
C THR A 81 67.05 23.00 -18.33
N PHE A 82 66.60 21.75 -18.30
CA PHE A 82 65.27 21.36 -18.75
C PHE A 82 64.38 20.91 -17.60
N GLN A 83 63.09 21.19 -17.72
CA GLN A 83 62.04 20.63 -16.88
C GLN A 83 60.93 20.04 -17.75
N ILE A 84 60.72 18.72 -17.66
CA ILE A 84 59.58 18.06 -18.30
C ILE A 84 58.34 18.33 -17.45
N VAL A 85 57.44 19.19 -17.93
CA VAL A 85 56.24 19.62 -17.18
C VAL A 85 54.99 18.80 -17.51
N GLY A 86 55.06 17.93 -18.51
CA GLY A 86 53.97 17.02 -18.87
C GLY A 86 54.37 16.03 -19.94
N MET A 87 53.70 14.89 -19.92
CA MET A 87 53.91 13.80 -20.86
C MET A 87 52.57 13.33 -21.42
N LEU A 88 52.43 13.27 -22.74
CA LEU A 88 51.28 12.69 -23.42
C LEU A 88 51.59 11.22 -23.72
N GLU A 89 50.93 10.34 -22.99
CA GLU A 89 51.05 8.88 -23.14
C GLU A 89 49.92 8.30 -24.01
N PRO A 90 50.10 7.09 -24.58
CA PRO A 90 49.01 6.37 -25.22
C PRO A 90 47.79 6.24 -24.30
N ALA A 91 46.58 6.39 -24.84
CA ALA A 91 45.35 6.24 -24.07
C ALA A 91 45.24 4.80 -23.55
N LYS A 92 45.18 4.63 -22.22
CA LYS A 92 45.06 3.32 -21.58
C LYS A 92 43.63 3.01 -21.18
N VAL A 93 43.19 1.79 -21.46
CA VAL A 93 41.95 1.26 -20.91
C VAL A 93 42.17 0.97 -19.42
N ARG A 94 41.77 1.92 -18.55
CA ARG A 94 41.89 1.79 -17.09
C ARG A 94 41.04 0.65 -16.52
N TYR A 95 39.85 0.46 -17.08
CA TYR A 95 38.90 -0.56 -16.64
C TYR A 95 38.72 -1.58 -17.76
N ARG A 96 39.48 -2.67 -17.70
CA ARG A 96 39.48 -3.69 -18.74
C ARG A 96 38.32 -4.66 -18.52
N CYS A 97 37.70 -5.10 -19.61
CA CYS A 97 36.73 -6.18 -19.56
C CYS A 97 37.43 -7.51 -19.29
N GLN A 98 37.07 -8.21 -18.21
CA GLN A 98 37.62 -9.51 -17.85
C GLN A 98 37.50 -10.54 -18.99
N GLY A 99 36.33 -10.59 -19.65
CA GLY A 99 36.10 -11.51 -20.77
C GLY A 99 36.98 -11.20 -21.98
N CYS A 100 37.16 -9.92 -22.33
CA CYS A 100 38.06 -9.54 -23.43
C CYS A 100 39.51 -9.86 -23.09
N THR A 101 39.94 -9.59 -21.85
CA THR A 101 41.30 -9.89 -21.38
C THR A 101 41.59 -11.39 -21.48
N ALA A 102 40.64 -12.25 -21.10
CA ALA A 102 40.78 -13.71 -21.23
C ALA A 102 40.90 -14.18 -22.69
N GLU A 103 40.36 -13.41 -23.64
CA GLU A 103 40.46 -13.67 -25.08
C GLU A 103 41.67 -12.98 -25.74
N GLY A 104 42.56 -12.35 -24.95
CA GLY A 104 43.72 -11.61 -25.48
C GLY A 104 43.38 -10.28 -26.15
N ARG A 105 42.20 -9.69 -25.87
CA ARG A 105 41.74 -8.41 -26.42
C ARG A 105 41.64 -7.35 -25.33
N GLU A 106 41.86 -6.08 -25.69
CA GLU A 106 41.63 -4.95 -24.78
C GLU A 106 40.34 -4.21 -25.13
N ARG A 107 39.41 -4.13 -24.17
CA ARG A 107 38.17 -3.35 -24.29
C ARG A 107 37.77 -2.76 -22.95
N TYR A 108 37.16 -1.58 -22.97
CA TYR A 108 36.64 -0.93 -21.78
C TYR A 108 35.44 -1.67 -21.19
N GLY A 109 35.51 -1.98 -19.89
CA GLY A 109 34.43 -2.58 -19.10
C GLY A 109 33.64 -1.51 -18.34
N SER A 110 32.45 -1.19 -18.81
CA SER A 110 31.55 -0.22 -18.17
C SER A 110 30.76 -0.81 -17.00
N PHE A 111 30.54 -2.13 -17.00
CA PHE A 111 29.70 -2.80 -16.01
C PHE A 111 30.54 -3.51 -14.95
N THR A 112 29.98 -3.62 -13.75
CA THR A 112 30.53 -4.46 -12.69
C THR A 112 29.64 -5.70 -12.55
N CYS A 113 30.24 -6.88 -12.53
CA CYS A 113 29.49 -8.09 -12.19
C CYS A 113 29.01 -8.00 -10.74
N ARG A 114 27.71 -8.17 -10.54
CA ARG A 114 27.10 -8.18 -9.22
C ARG A 114 27.72 -9.19 -8.26
N GLU A 115 27.96 -10.41 -8.72
CA GLU A 115 28.38 -11.53 -7.86
C GLU A 115 29.90 -11.53 -7.63
N CYS A 116 30.69 -10.96 -8.55
CA CYS A 116 32.14 -10.84 -8.37
C CYS A 116 32.55 -9.79 -7.30
N GLY A 117 31.62 -8.93 -6.87
CA GLY A 117 31.88 -7.84 -5.94
C GLY A 117 32.51 -6.60 -6.58
N THR A 118 32.55 -5.49 -5.84
CA THR A 118 33.00 -4.16 -6.31
C THR A 118 34.48 -3.88 -6.10
N GLU A 119 35.19 -4.71 -5.34
CA GLU A 119 36.58 -4.42 -4.90
C GLU A 119 37.64 -4.75 -5.96
N ALA A 120 37.27 -5.46 -7.01
CA ALA A 120 38.16 -5.86 -8.08
C ALA A 120 37.97 -4.92 -9.30
N LEU A 121 38.81 -3.88 -9.40
CA LEU A 121 38.84 -2.97 -10.56
C LEU A 121 39.07 -3.70 -11.90
N ASP A 122 39.61 -4.92 -11.83
CA ASP A 122 39.92 -5.87 -12.89
C ASP A 122 38.74 -6.78 -13.29
N LYS A 123 37.65 -6.83 -12.51
CA LYS A 123 36.47 -7.67 -12.79
C LYS A 123 35.30 -6.90 -13.40
N ARG A 124 35.62 -6.04 -14.36
CA ARG A 124 34.62 -5.29 -15.13
C ARG A 124 34.23 -6.02 -16.41
N LEU A 125 33.08 -5.66 -16.95
CA LEU A 125 32.48 -6.28 -18.12
C LEU A 125 32.14 -5.20 -19.16
N CYS A 126 32.42 -5.47 -20.44
CA CYS A 126 31.90 -4.68 -21.54
C CYS A 126 30.44 -5.08 -21.83
N ASP A 127 29.78 -4.35 -22.72
CA ASP A 127 28.43 -4.62 -23.23
C ASP A 127 28.26 -6.00 -23.89
N VAL A 128 29.33 -6.60 -24.40
CA VAL A 128 29.29 -7.94 -25.01
C VAL A 128 29.37 -9.06 -23.97
N HIS A 129 30.19 -8.90 -22.92
CA HIS A 129 30.38 -9.91 -21.87
C HIS A 129 29.45 -9.71 -20.67
N ALA A 130 28.80 -8.56 -20.55
CA ALA A 130 27.78 -8.31 -19.53
C ALA A 130 26.46 -8.98 -19.93
N ARG A 131 25.95 -9.85 -19.06
CA ARG A 131 24.57 -10.33 -19.13
C ARG A 131 23.69 -9.45 -18.26
N ILE A 132 22.75 -8.76 -18.90
CA ILE A 132 21.75 -7.93 -18.22
C ILE A 132 20.38 -8.50 -18.58
N LEU A 133 19.64 -8.95 -17.57
CA LEU A 133 18.30 -9.54 -17.76
C LEU A 133 17.24 -8.44 -17.75
N ASP A 134 16.09 -8.72 -18.39
CA ASP A 134 14.96 -7.80 -18.39
C ASP A 134 14.52 -7.43 -16.96
N GLY A 135 14.03 -6.20 -16.79
CA GLY A 135 13.43 -5.72 -15.53
C GLY A 135 14.41 -5.17 -14.48
N ALA A 136 15.72 -5.33 -14.68
CA ALA A 136 16.73 -4.62 -13.87
C ALA A 136 18.08 -4.46 -14.58
N LEU A 137 18.68 -3.27 -14.50
CA LEU A 137 20.03 -2.97 -15.00
C LEU A 137 21.12 -3.53 -14.07
N ILE A 138 21.11 -4.85 -13.89
CA ILE A 138 22.06 -5.58 -13.05
C ILE A 138 22.86 -6.50 -13.96
N ALA A 139 24.15 -6.21 -14.09
CA ALA A 139 25.06 -6.99 -14.92
C ALA A 139 25.66 -8.18 -14.15
N THR A 140 25.79 -9.31 -14.84
CA THR A 140 26.51 -10.51 -14.39
C THR A 140 27.48 -10.97 -15.48
N CYS A 141 28.58 -11.61 -15.11
CA CYS A 141 29.51 -12.21 -16.06
C CYS A 141 29.00 -13.59 -16.50
N THR A 142 29.65 -14.21 -17.49
CA THR A 142 29.33 -15.55 -17.98
C THR A 142 29.37 -16.61 -16.88
N ASP A 143 30.34 -16.54 -15.98
CA ASP A 143 30.49 -17.52 -14.88
C ASP A 143 29.39 -17.39 -13.81
N HIS A 144 28.73 -16.23 -13.75
CA HIS A 144 27.65 -15.93 -12.82
C HIS A 144 26.32 -15.72 -13.54
N GLU A 145 26.11 -16.44 -14.64
CA GLU A 145 24.86 -16.39 -15.38
C GLU A 145 23.68 -16.76 -14.46
N PRO A 146 22.69 -15.86 -14.27
CA PRO A 146 21.62 -16.11 -13.33
C PRO A 146 20.73 -17.26 -13.83
N THR A 147 20.37 -18.14 -12.90
CA THR A 147 19.41 -19.22 -13.15
C THR A 147 18.04 -18.92 -12.55
N CYS A 148 17.02 -19.55 -13.10
CA CYS A 148 15.66 -19.41 -12.62
C CYS A 148 15.52 -20.05 -11.24
N VAL A 149 15.11 -19.26 -10.25
CA VAL A 149 14.96 -19.71 -8.87
C VAL A 149 13.92 -20.85 -8.72
N GLU A 150 13.00 -21.00 -9.65
CA GLU A 150 11.93 -22.01 -9.58
C GLU A 150 12.30 -23.35 -10.25
N CYS A 151 13.17 -23.36 -11.27
CA CYS A 151 13.46 -24.60 -12.03
C CYS A 151 14.92 -24.77 -12.46
N GLY A 152 15.82 -23.84 -12.15
CA GLY A 152 17.25 -23.93 -12.49
C GLY A 152 17.60 -23.63 -13.96
N ALA A 153 16.62 -23.50 -14.86
CA ALA A 153 16.87 -23.10 -16.26
C ALA A 153 17.49 -21.70 -16.37
N THR A 154 18.15 -21.39 -17.49
CA THR A 154 18.70 -20.05 -17.76
C THR A 154 17.62 -18.97 -17.58
N ALA A 155 17.91 -17.95 -16.77
CA ALA A 155 16.98 -16.87 -16.52
C ALA A 155 17.02 -15.84 -17.64
N THR A 156 15.88 -15.22 -17.90
CA THR A 156 15.68 -14.22 -18.97
C THR A 156 15.23 -12.88 -18.40
N PHE A 157 14.70 -12.85 -17.17
CA PHE A 157 14.26 -11.62 -16.50
C PHE A 157 14.46 -11.65 -15.00
N ARG A 158 14.39 -10.47 -14.37
CA ARG A 158 14.36 -10.27 -12.92
C ARG A 158 12.98 -9.80 -12.47
N CYS A 159 12.45 -10.44 -11.43
CA CYS A 159 11.08 -10.17 -10.99
C CYS A 159 10.94 -8.78 -10.34
N ALA A 160 10.02 -7.97 -10.85
CA ALA A 160 9.71 -6.62 -10.34
C ALA A 160 8.86 -6.61 -9.05
N GLY A 161 8.46 -7.77 -8.53
CA GLY A 161 7.57 -7.88 -7.38
C GLY A 161 8.25 -7.60 -6.04
N GLY A 162 7.49 -7.06 -5.08
CA GLY A 162 8.01 -6.62 -3.78
C GLY A 162 8.65 -7.73 -2.92
N ARG A 163 8.30 -9.01 -3.14
CA ARG A 163 8.97 -10.14 -2.45
C ARG A 163 10.35 -10.44 -3.04
N CYS A 164 10.51 -10.23 -4.34
CA CYS A 164 11.75 -10.52 -5.06
C CYS A 164 12.69 -9.31 -5.13
N GLN A 165 12.14 -8.08 -5.05
CA GLN A 165 12.88 -6.81 -5.06
C GLN A 165 13.90 -6.70 -6.21
N ARG A 166 13.59 -7.28 -7.39
CA ARG A 166 14.50 -7.39 -8.55
C ARG A 166 15.79 -8.20 -8.31
N GLN A 167 15.91 -8.85 -7.15
CA GLN A 167 17.07 -9.66 -6.79
C GLN A 167 17.00 -11.07 -7.37
N ARG A 168 15.79 -11.62 -7.55
CA ARG A 168 15.56 -12.97 -8.08
C ARG A 168 15.34 -12.98 -9.58
N ALA A 169 16.02 -13.90 -10.27
CA ALA A 169 15.93 -14.12 -11.69
C ALA A 169 15.04 -15.33 -12.03
N HIS A 170 14.35 -15.28 -13.16
CA HIS A 170 13.39 -16.28 -13.60
C HIS A 170 13.47 -16.48 -15.12
N CYS A 171 13.07 -17.66 -15.60
CA CYS A 171 12.97 -17.97 -17.04
C CYS A 171 11.57 -17.63 -17.59
N ASP A 172 11.42 -17.61 -18.92
CA ASP A 172 10.17 -17.18 -19.58
C ASP A 172 8.94 -18.03 -19.22
N ARG A 173 9.13 -19.31 -18.89
CA ARG A 173 8.04 -20.17 -18.38
C ARG A 173 7.38 -19.63 -17.11
N HIS A 174 8.15 -18.93 -16.28
CA HIS A 174 7.69 -18.32 -15.03
C HIS A 174 7.48 -16.80 -15.20
N ARG A 175 7.49 -16.27 -16.42
CA ARG A 175 7.25 -14.85 -16.70
C ARG A 175 5.75 -14.55 -16.73
N ARG A 176 5.34 -13.58 -15.93
CA ARG A 176 4.03 -12.94 -16.02
C ARG A 176 4.21 -11.46 -16.34
N ALA A 177 3.72 -11.04 -17.49
CA ALA A 177 3.75 -9.64 -17.90
C ALA A 177 2.82 -8.78 -17.04
N HIS A 178 3.23 -7.57 -16.70
CA HIS A 178 2.36 -6.60 -16.04
C HIS A 178 1.15 -6.28 -16.95
N PRO A 179 -0.08 -6.14 -16.41
CA PRO A 179 -1.26 -5.88 -17.23
C PRO A 179 -1.21 -4.60 -18.07
N SER A 180 -0.44 -3.59 -17.64
CA SER A 180 -0.35 -2.28 -18.30
C SER A 180 1.08 -1.76 -18.47
N GLY A 181 2.10 -2.59 -18.26
CA GLY A 181 3.49 -2.15 -18.14
C GLY A 181 4.43 -3.12 -18.88
N PRO A 182 4.68 -2.92 -20.18
CA PRO A 182 5.38 -3.90 -21.00
C PRO A 182 6.78 -4.26 -20.46
N ASP A 183 7.45 -3.30 -19.81
CA ASP A 183 8.81 -3.49 -19.28
C ASP A 183 8.86 -4.17 -17.91
N LEU A 184 7.70 -4.47 -17.31
CA LEU A 184 7.60 -5.07 -15.99
C LEU A 184 7.14 -6.52 -16.08
N SER A 185 7.97 -7.41 -15.53
CA SER A 185 7.70 -8.84 -15.45
C SER A 185 7.78 -9.35 -14.01
N TYR A 186 6.92 -10.32 -13.70
CA TYR A 186 6.78 -10.89 -12.37
C TYR A 186 6.92 -12.41 -12.42
N CYS A 187 7.44 -13.00 -11.35
CA CYS A 187 7.22 -14.42 -11.10
C CYS A 187 5.75 -14.66 -10.70
N PRO A 188 5.23 -15.90 -10.80
CA PRO A 188 3.82 -16.18 -10.51
C PRO A 188 3.40 -15.74 -9.10
N SER A 189 4.22 -16.02 -8.09
CA SER A 189 3.90 -15.67 -6.70
C SER A 189 3.79 -14.16 -6.46
N CYS A 190 4.70 -13.36 -7.05
CA CYS A 190 4.62 -11.91 -6.95
C CYS A 190 3.45 -11.35 -7.76
N TYR A 191 3.19 -11.93 -8.93
CA TYR A 191 2.07 -11.54 -9.77
C TYR A 191 0.73 -11.74 -9.04
N ASP A 192 0.47 -12.92 -8.48
CA ASP A 192 -0.78 -13.23 -7.77
C ASP A 192 -0.96 -12.41 -6.48
N ALA A 193 0.15 -12.00 -5.86
CA ALA A 193 0.14 -11.12 -4.71
C ALA A 193 -0.31 -9.70 -5.08
N GLN A 194 0.19 -9.16 -6.21
CA GLN A 194 -0.04 -7.79 -6.66
C GLN A 194 -1.30 -7.62 -7.52
N PHE A 195 -1.59 -8.61 -8.37
CA PHE A 195 -2.70 -8.68 -9.32
C PHE A 195 -3.57 -9.90 -9.03
N PRO A 196 -4.14 -10.01 -7.82
CA PRO A 196 -4.95 -11.17 -7.50
C PRO A 196 -6.15 -11.30 -8.41
N ALA A 197 -6.48 -12.54 -8.80
CA ALA A 197 -7.73 -12.83 -9.47
C ALA A 197 -8.94 -12.53 -8.57
N CYS A 198 -10.04 -12.09 -9.18
CA CYS A 198 -11.34 -12.07 -8.52
C CYS A 198 -11.84 -13.51 -8.32
N GLU A 199 -12.60 -13.77 -7.25
CA GLU A 199 -13.17 -15.10 -6.99
C GLU A 199 -14.13 -15.58 -8.09
N HIS A 200 -14.73 -14.65 -8.83
CA HIS A 200 -15.75 -14.97 -9.81
C HIS A 200 -15.11 -15.59 -11.04
N ARG A 201 -15.49 -16.82 -11.36
CA ARG A 201 -14.95 -17.57 -12.50
C ARG A 201 -15.17 -16.78 -13.80
N GLY A 202 -14.09 -16.62 -14.56
CA GLY A 202 -14.10 -15.86 -15.83
C GLY A 202 -14.00 -14.33 -15.67
N CYS A 203 -13.94 -13.80 -14.45
CA CYS A 203 -13.73 -12.37 -14.25
C CYS A 203 -12.26 -11.99 -14.46
N ALA A 204 -11.99 -11.13 -15.45
CA ALA A 204 -10.66 -10.60 -15.72
C ALA A 204 -10.23 -9.45 -14.77
N ASN A 205 -11.13 -8.96 -13.91
CA ASN A 205 -10.84 -7.84 -13.03
C ASN A 205 -10.02 -8.25 -11.80
N MET A 206 -9.17 -7.33 -11.34
CA MET A 206 -8.35 -7.53 -10.14
C MET A 206 -9.17 -7.57 -8.84
N GLY A 207 -8.88 -8.58 -8.02
CA GLY A 207 -9.44 -8.81 -6.69
C GLY A 207 -8.87 -7.91 -5.60
N LYS A 208 -9.10 -6.60 -5.65
CA LYS A 208 -8.53 -5.64 -4.68
C LYS A 208 -9.21 -5.70 -3.29
N ALA A 209 -10.50 -6.01 -3.23
CA ALA A 209 -11.22 -6.16 -1.98
C ALA A 209 -11.05 -7.59 -1.42
N ARG A 210 -11.11 -7.76 -0.11
CA ARG A 210 -11.04 -9.06 0.55
C ARG A 210 -12.30 -9.29 1.36
N CYS A 211 -12.79 -10.53 1.39
CA CYS A 211 -13.88 -10.90 2.28
C CYS A 211 -13.44 -10.75 3.74
N GLU A 212 -14.28 -10.09 4.53
CA GLU A 212 -14.02 -9.74 5.93
C GLU A 212 -14.77 -10.61 6.93
N VAL A 213 -15.54 -11.58 6.45
CA VAL A 213 -16.12 -12.62 7.32
C VAL A 213 -14.99 -13.44 7.91
N THR A 214 -15.07 -13.63 9.22
CA THR A 214 -14.16 -14.47 10.00
C THR A 214 -14.81 -15.84 10.21
N GLU A 215 -14.03 -16.91 10.09
CA GLU A 215 -14.53 -18.27 10.31
C GLU A 215 -14.28 -18.68 11.77
N ALA A 216 -13.01 -18.87 12.13
CA ALA A 216 -12.56 -19.13 13.50
C ALA A 216 -11.62 -18.01 14.00
N GLY A 217 -11.91 -17.48 15.19
CA GLY A 217 -11.18 -16.35 15.77
C GLY A 217 -11.18 -15.12 14.85
N LEU A 218 -10.00 -14.52 14.65
CA LEU A 218 -9.83 -13.30 13.84
C LEU A 218 -9.30 -13.56 12.43
N THR A 219 -9.29 -14.81 11.96
CA THR A 219 -8.82 -15.15 10.62
C THR A 219 -9.89 -14.80 9.60
N PRO A 220 -9.67 -13.81 8.71
CA PRO A 220 -10.64 -13.48 7.68
C PRO A 220 -10.61 -14.55 6.58
N CYS A 221 -11.76 -14.79 5.97
CA CYS A 221 -11.91 -15.62 4.77
C CYS A 221 -10.89 -15.27 3.68
N GLY A 222 -10.61 -13.97 3.49
CA GLY A 222 -9.49 -13.51 2.67
C GLY A 222 -9.69 -13.65 1.15
N VAL A 223 -10.77 -14.32 0.71
CA VAL A 223 -11.17 -14.42 -0.71
C VAL A 223 -11.24 -13.03 -1.32
N LYS A 224 -10.67 -12.89 -2.51
CA LYS A 224 -10.42 -11.61 -3.18
C LYS A 224 -11.47 -11.32 -4.25
N MET A 225 -11.98 -10.09 -4.28
CA MET A 225 -13.05 -9.69 -5.20
C MET A 225 -12.74 -8.34 -5.86
N CYS A 226 -13.13 -8.20 -7.12
CA CYS A 226 -13.10 -6.91 -7.80
C CYS A 226 -14.25 -6.02 -7.32
N ALA A 227 -14.21 -4.73 -7.66
CA ALA A 227 -15.25 -3.78 -7.24
C ALA A 227 -16.65 -4.16 -7.77
N GLN A 228 -16.74 -4.82 -8.92
CA GLN A 228 -18.02 -5.24 -9.52
C GLN A 228 -18.66 -6.44 -8.79
N HIS A 229 -17.84 -7.38 -8.32
CA HIS A 229 -18.31 -8.58 -7.60
C HIS A 229 -18.31 -8.43 -6.08
N LEU A 230 -17.76 -7.33 -5.58
CA LEU A 230 -17.80 -6.99 -4.16
C LEU A 230 -19.24 -6.79 -3.71
N ARG A 231 -19.68 -7.59 -2.74
CA ARG A 231 -20.91 -7.34 -1.98
C ARG A 231 -20.56 -6.74 -0.63
N ARG A 232 -21.41 -5.85 -0.13
CA ARG A 232 -21.25 -5.23 1.18
C ARG A 232 -22.47 -5.46 2.03
N TRP A 233 -22.26 -6.02 3.22
CA TRP A 233 -23.27 -5.99 4.26
C TRP A 233 -23.12 -4.69 5.04
N GLN A 234 -24.06 -3.78 4.84
CA GLN A 234 -24.06 -2.46 5.48
C GLN A 234 -24.31 -2.60 6.98
N VAL A 235 -23.28 -2.30 7.76
CA VAL A 235 -23.24 -2.44 9.22
C VAL A 235 -22.93 -1.10 9.89
N PHE A 236 -22.18 -0.22 9.20
CA PHE A 236 -21.70 1.04 9.73
C PHE A 236 -22.36 2.21 8.99
N GLY A 237 -23.21 2.98 9.68
CA GLY A 237 -23.72 4.26 9.19
C GLY A 237 -24.47 4.25 7.84
N GLY A 238 -24.69 5.45 7.30
CA GLY A 238 -25.51 5.70 6.10
C GLY A 238 -24.78 5.55 4.77
N GLU A 239 -23.44 5.60 4.74
CA GLU A 239 -22.64 5.72 3.50
C GLU A 239 -22.20 4.36 2.89
N GLY A 240 -22.99 3.29 3.07
CA GLY A 240 -22.66 1.98 2.50
C GLY A 240 -21.38 1.34 3.09
N LEU A 241 -20.92 1.82 4.25
CA LEU A 241 -19.81 1.24 4.97
C LEU A 241 -20.27 -0.07 5.63
N GLY A 242 -19.57 -1.14 5.29
CA GLY A 242 -20.01 -2.49 5.61
C GLY A 242 -18.92 -3.52 5.38
N LEU A 243 -19.14 -4.72 5.91
CA LEU A 243 -18.25 -5.86 5.71
C LEU A 243 -18.30 -6.29 4.25
N ALA A 244 -17.12 -6.40 3.64
CA ALA A 244 -16.94 -6.97 2.32
C ALA A 244 -17.21 -8.47 2.36
N LEU A 245 -18.10 -8.95 1.48
CA LEU A 245 -18.53 -10.34 1.43
C LEU A 245 -18.21 -10.94 0.07
N CYS A 246 -17.58 -12.13 0.08
CA CYS A 246 -17.54 -13.01 -1.08
C CYS A 246 -18.94 -13.50 -1.46
N GLY A 247 -19.10 -14.02 -2.67
CA GLY A 247 -20.36 -14.55 -3.15
C GLY A 247 -20.92 -15.68 -2.27
N ARG A 248 -20.05 -16.51 -1.69
CA ARG A 248 -20.42 -17.52 -0.69
C ARG A 248 -21.02 -16.87 0.56
N HIS A 249 -20.24 -16.03 1.24
CA HIS A 249 -20.66 -15.42 2.50
C HIS A 249 -21.86 -14.46 2.34
N HIS A 250 -22.02 -13.83 1.17
CA HIS A 250 -23.22 -13.06 0.87
C HIS A 250 -24.49 -13.92 0.86
N ARG A 251 -24.41 -15.15 0.33
CA ARG A 251 -25.56 -16.09 0.31
C ARG A 251 -25.83 -16.70 1.68
N GLU A 252 -24.79 -16.96 2.46
CA GLU A 252 -24.91 -17.59 3.78
C GLU A 252 -25.32 -16.60 4.88
N LEU A 253 -25.04 -15.30 4.70
CA LEU A 253 -25.30 -14.27 5.72
C LEU A 253 -26.72 -14.30 6.31
N PRO A 254 -27.82 -14.43 5.54
CA PRO A 254 -29.17 -14.48 6.11
C PRO A 254 -29.42 -15.72 7.00
N ALA A 255 -28.66 -16.79 6.80
CA ALA A 255 -28.77 -18.02 7.60
C ALA A 255 -27.93 -17.97 8.89
N TYR A 256 -27.10 -16.94 9.08
CA TYR A 256 -26.29 -16.82 10.29
C TYR A 256 -27.17 -16.53 11.51
N ALA A 257 -26.89 -17.23 12.60
CA ALA A 257 -27.51 -16.95 13.88
C ALA A 257 -27.13 -15.54 14.38
N PRO A 258 -28.00 -14.86 15.14
CA PRO A 258 -27.76 -13.52 15.66
C PRO A 258 -26.40 -13.34 16.39
N PRO A 259 -25.93 -14.27 17.25
CA PRO A 259 -24.61 -14.15 17.87
C PRO A 259 -23.46 -14.14 16.86
N VAL A 260 -23.56 -14.96 15.82
CA VAL A 260 -22.55 -15.03 14.76
C VAL A 260 -22.49 -13.69 14.02
N LEU A 261 -23.65 -13.10 13.69
CA LEU A 261 -23.73 -11.80 13.04
C LEU A 261 -23.06 -10.70 13.90
N ILE A 262 -23.35 -10.64 15.20
CA ILE A 262 -22.71 -9.70 16.12
C ILE A 262 -21.20 -9.93 16.15
N ARG A 263 -20.75 -11.19 16.24
CA ARG A 263 -19.32 -11.54 16.20
C ARG A 263 -18.64 -11.04 14.93
N GLN A 264 -19.26 -11.20 13.76
CA GLN A 264 -18.70 -10.69 12.50
C GLN A 264 -18.56 -9.17 12.49
N ILE A 265 -19.54 -8.44 13.04
CA ILE A 265 -19.48 -6.97 13.15
C ILE A 265 -18.30 -6.57 14.05
N VAL A 266 -18.16 -7.21 15.22
CA VAL A 266 -17.08 -6.93 16.17
C VAL A 266 -15.70 -7.25 15.58
N ALA A 267 -15.54 -8.44 15.01
CA ALA A 267 -14.28 -8.87 14.39
C ALA A 267 -13.89 -7.96 13.21
N GLY A 268 -14.84 -7.63 12.33
CA GLY A 268 -14.60 -6.76 11.19
C GLY A 268 -14.22 -5.33 11.59
N ALA A 269 -14.88 -4.76 12.60
CA ALA A 269 -14.51 -3.44 13.14
C ALA A 269 -13.10 -3.45 13.72
N TYR A 270 -12.75 -4.48 14.51
CA TYR A 270 -11.43 -4.64 15.08
C TYR A 270 -10.33 -4.76 14.01
N LEU A 271 -10.49 -5.68 13.05
CA LEU A 271 -9.53 -5.89 11.97
C LEU A 271 -9.32 -4.62 11.13
N ARG A 272 -10.35 -3.79 10.96
CA ARG A 272 -10.25 -2.49 10.30
C ARG A 272 -9.46 -1.49 11.12
N SER A 273 -9.72 -1.39 12.43
CA SER A 273 -8.97 -0.49 13.31
C SER A 273 -7.47 -0.81 13.40
N LYS A 274 -7.06 -2.06 13.18
CA LYS A 274 -5.63 -2.42 13.10
C LYS A 274 -4.96 -1.89 11.83
N ARG A 275 -5.72 -1.74 10.74
CA ARG A 275 -5.20 -1.34 9.42
C ARG A 275 -5.30 0.16 9.19
N ARG A 276 -6.22 0.84 9.87
CA ARG A 276 -6.56 2.25 9.63
C ARG A 276 -6.80 2.96 10.96
N ARG A 277 -6.11 4.06 11.19
CA ARG A 277 -6.21 4.86 12.43
C ARG A 277 -7.56 5.55 12.56
N ASP A 278 -8.18 5.87 11.43
CA ASP A 278 -9.48 6.51 11.23
C ASP A 278 -10.61 5.50 10.97
N ALA A 279 -10.41 4.21 11.30
CA ALA A 279 -11.45 3.21 11.09
C ALA A 279 -12.72 3.56 11.87
N GLU A 280 -13.87 3.39 11.20
CA GLU A 280 -15.17 3.64 11.80
C GLU A 280 -15.34 2.76 13.06
N PRO A 281 -15.77 3.35 14.17
CA PRO A 281 -15.96 2.64 15.43
C PRO A 281 -17.14 1.65 15.38
N LEU A 282 -17.26 0.84 16.43
CA LEU A 282 -18.39 -0.08 16.57
C LEU A 282 -19.74 0.68 16.53
N PRO A 283 -20.79 0.08 15.94
CA PRO A 283 -22.12 0.68 15.87
C PRO A 283 -22.72 0.99 17.25
N SER A 284 -23.74 1.86 17.27
CA SER A 284 -24.65 1.96 18.43
C SER A 284 -25.45 0.67 18.60
N LEU A 285 -26.09 0.46 19.76
CA LEU A 285 -26.93 -0.73 19.99
C LEU A 285 -28.11 -0.75 19.00
N ARG A 286 -28.67 0.43 18.68
CA ARG A 286 -29.68 0.58 17.62
C ARG A 286 -29.13 0.22 16.23
N GLY A 287 -27.84 0.46 15.96
CA GLY A 287 -27.15 0.04 14.74
C GLY A 287 -26.99 -1.47 14.63
N PHE A 288 -26.65 -2.15 15.73
CA PHE A 288 -26.68 -3.62 15.81
C PHE A 288 -28.09 -4.16 15.56
N GLY A 289 -29.10 -3.63 16.26
CA GLY A 289 -30.50 -4.04 16.05
C GLY A 289 -31.00 -3.77 14.62
N HIS A 290 -30.57 -2.68 13.98
CA HIS A 290 -30.85 -2.44 12.57
C HIS A 290 -30.22 -3.51 11.66
N SER A 291 -28.97 -3.87 11.90
CA SER A 291 -28.25 -4.89 11.13
C SER A 291 -28.90 -6.28 11.27
N LEU A 292 -29.30 -6.65 12.49
CA LEU A 292 -30.03 -7.88 12.79
C LEU A 292 -31.39 -7.94 12.08
N ARG A 293 -32.19 -6.85 12.12
CA ARG A 293 -33.46 -6.77 11.38
C ARG A 293 -33.28 -6.93 9.88
N ARG A 294 -32.25 -6.31 9.30
CA ARG A 294 -31.96 -6.48 7.86
C ARG A 294 -31.54 -7.91 7.50
N ALA A 295 -31.02 -8.66 8.46
CA ALA A 295 -30.72 -10.08 8.32
C ALA A 295 -31.93 -10.99 8.66
N GLY A 296 -33.09 -10.43 9.01
CA GLY A 296 -34.32 -11.19 9.30
C GLY A 296 -34.54 -11.53 10.78
N HIS A 297 -33.68 -11.07 11.68
CA HIS A 297 -33.74 -11.38 13.12
C HIS A 297 -34.46 -10.28 13.89
N THR A 298 -35.79 -10.32 13.94
CA THR A 298 -36.62 -9.24 14.52
C THR A 298 -36.61 -9.22 16.04
N GLU A 299 -36.80 -10.37 16.72
CA GLU A 299 -36.87 -10.40 18.19
C GLU A 299 -35.53 -10.06 18.85
N PRO A 300 -34.39 -10.67 18.46
CA PRO A 300 -33.09 -10.35 19.07
C PRO A 300 -32.64 -8.91 18.79
N ALA A 301 -33.19 -8.27 17.77
CA ALA A 301 -32.88 -6.89 17.43
C ALA A 301 -33.51 -5.84 18.35
N LEU A 302 -34.49 -6.23 19.18
CA LEU A 302 -35.15 -5.36 20.15
C LEU A 302 -34.59 -5.54 21.56
N ASP A 303 -33.90 -6.65 21.84
CA ASP A 303 -33.27 -6.89 23.13
C ASP A 303 -31.83 -6.32 23.17
N PHE A 304 -31.73 -5.04 23.54
CA PHE A 304 -30.46 -4.34 23.63
C PHE A 304 -29.54 -4.85 24.75
N ARG A 305 -30.10 -5.43 25.82
CA ARG A 305 -29.29 -6.04 26.89
C ARG A 305 -28.66 -7.34 26.40
N TRP A 306 -29.43 -8.16 25.68
CA TRP A 306 -28.93 -9.35 25.01
C TRP A 306 -27.90 -9.01 23.93
N ILE A 307 -28.10 -7.97 23.13
CA ILE A 307 -27.09 -7.50 22.17
C ILE A 307 -25.78 -7.18 22.89
N LEU A 308 -25.84 -6.42 24.00
CA LEU A 308 -24.65 -6.03 24.76
C LEU A 308 -23.95 -7.25 25.37
N SER A 309 -24.68 -8.18 25.98
CA SER A 309 -24.08 -9.42 26.51
C SER A 309 -23.47 -10.28 25.40
N THR A 310 -24.07 -10.28 24.22
CA THR A 310 -23.56 -11.02 23.05
C THR A 310 -22.31 -10.38 22.47
N ILE A 311 -22.19 -9.04 22.52
CA ILE A 311 -20.94 -8.34 22.20
C ILE A 311 -19.83 -8.73 23.16
N ASP A 312 -20.12 -8.81 24.47
CA ASP A 312 -19.15 -9.23 25.48
C ASP A 312 -18.72 -10.70 25.28
N ALA A 313 -19.67 -11.58 24.98
CA ALA A 313 -19.39 -12.98 24.66
C ALA A 313 -18.52 -13.11 23.39
N ALA A 314 -18.84 -12.35 22.34
CA ALA A 314 -18.03 -12.31 21.12
C ALA A 314 -16.61 -11.80 21.39
N GLN A 315 -16.43 -10.83 22.30
CA GLN A 315 -15.10 -10.39 22.71
C GLN A 315 -14.31 -11.50 23.40
N GLN A 316 -14.94 -12.27 24.29
CA GLN A 316 -14.29 -13.38 24.99
C GLN A 316 -13.92 -14.50 24.00
N GLU A 317 -14.83 -14.86 23.09
CA GLU A 317 -14.58 -15.86 22.05
C GLU A 317 -13.40 -15.46 21.16
N LEU A 318 -13.42 -14.23 20.63
CA LEU A 318 -12.36 -13.73 19.75
C LEU A 318 -11.03 -13.50 20.49
N ALA A 319 -11.08 -13.26 21.79
CA ALA A 319 -9.90 -13.11 22.65
C ALA A 319 -9.31 -14.43 23.15
N GLY A 320 -9.99 -15.57 22.94
CA GLY A 320 -9.61 -16.89 23.46
C GLY A 320 -8.22 -17.39 23.04
N ALA A 321 -7.56 -16.73 22.09
CA ALA A 321 -6.18 -17.00 21.69
C ALA A 321 -5.10 -16.26 22.53
N GLY A 322 -5.49 -15.33 23.41
CA GLY A 322 -4.57 -14.53 24.24
C GLY A 322 -3.74 -13.48 23.47
N GLY A 323 -2.94 -12.71 24.20
CA GLY A 323 -1.98 -11.75 23.64
C GLY A 323 -2.55 -10.40 23.20
N ARG A 324 -1.82 -9.70 22.32
CA ARG A 324 -2.10 -8.31 21.89
C ARG A 324 -3.49 -8.10 21.28
N ASP A 325 -4.08 -9.15 20.69
CA ASP A 325 -5.38 -9.03 20.04
C ASP A 325 -6.54 -9.00 21.04
N ALA A 326 -6.40 -9.72 22.16
CA ALA A 326 -7.34 -9.67 23.27
C ALA A 326 -7.43 -8.27 23.89
N ASP A 327 -6.28 -7.64 24.15
CA ASP A 327 -6.24 -6.28 24.73
C ASP A 327 -6.77 -5.22 23.75
N GLY A 328 -6.47 -5.39 22.46
CA GLY A 328 -7.00 -4.53 21.40
C GLY A 328 -8.53 -4.60 21.29
N LEU A 329 -9.10 -5.81 21.31
CA LEU A 329 -10.56 -6.03 21.31
C LEU A 329 -11.22 -5.42 22.56
N ARG A 330 -10.64 -5.68 23.74
CA ARG A 330 -11.12 -5.11 25.01
C ARG A 330 -11.13 -3.59 24.95
N THR A 331 -10.05 -2.98 24.47
CA THR A 331 -9.93 -1.52 24.32
C THR A 331 -10.99 -0.96 23.36
N LEU A 332 -11.21 -1.62 22.22
CA LEU A 332 -12.20 -1.20 21.22
C LEU A 332 -13.61 -1.13 21.82
N ILE A 333 -14.00 -2.17 22.57
CA ILE A 333 -15.31 -2.28 23.22
C ILE A 333 -15.44 -1.30 24.38
N GLN A 334 -14.43 -1.20 25.24
CA GLN A 334 -14.43 -0.27 26.38
C GLN A 334 -14.62 1.19 25.94
N ARG A 335 -14.03 1.60 24.82
CA ARG A 335 -14.23 2.96 24.25
C ARG A 335 -15.69 3.26 23.92
N ARG A 336 -16.52 2.25 23.65
CA ARG A 336 -17.94 2.38 23.31
C ARG A 336 -18.87 2.02 24.45
N ARG A 337 -18.40 1.30 25.46
CA ARG A 337 -19.21 0.78 26.57
C ARG A 337 -20.03 1.87 27.26
N ARG A 338 -19.39 2.98 27.66
CA ARG A 338 -20.08 4.10 28.31
C ARG A 338 -21.29 4.61 27.50
N ARG A 339 -21.13 4.76 26.18
CA ARG A 339 -22.23 5.22 25.31
C ARG A 339 -23.34 4.20 25.20
N TRP A 340 -23.01 2.91 25.15
CA TRP A 340 -24.03 1.85 25.13
C TRP A 340 -24.78 1.75 26.46
N ASP A 341 -24.11 1.91 27.60
CA ASP A 341 -24.78 1.94 28.91
C ASP A 341 -25.72 3.16 29.02
N GLU A 342 -25.30 4.33 28.53
CA GLU A 342 -26.14 5.52 28.40
C GLU A 342 -27.33 5.27 27.44
N GLU A 343 -27.11 4.61 26.29
CA GLU A 343 -28.18 4.22 25.36
C GLU A 343 -29.20 3.28 26.03
N ILE A 344 -28.76 2.27 26.79
CA ILE A 344 -29.66 1.35 27.51
C ILE A 344 -30.52 2.11 28.51
N LYS A 345 -29.94 3.04 29.29
CA LYS A 345 -30.71 3.87 30.24
C LYS A 345 -31.76 4.70 29.52
N LEU A 346 -31.37 5.42 28.46
CA LEU A 346 -32.29 6.23 27.67
C LEU A 346 -33.40 5.41 27.01
N ILE A 347 -33.10 4.18 26.60
CA ILE A 347 -34.10 3.26 26.04
C ILE A 347 -35.04 2.75 27.14
N ALA A 348 -34.52 2.39 28.32
CA ALA A 348 -35.35 1.93 29.44
C ALA A 348 -36.33 3.02 29.88
N GLU A 349 -35.84 4.23 30.15
CA GLU A 349 -36.69 5.36 30.48
C GLU A 349 -37.63 5.75 29.32
N GLY A 350 -37.24 5.47 28.08
CA GLY A 350 -38.08 5.63 26.90
C GLY A 350 -39.23 4.62 26.88
N ASN A 351 -38.94 3.36 27.20
CA ASN A 351 -39.93 2.29 27.28
C ASN A 351 -40.93 2.52 28.41
N ASP A 352 -40.48 2.99 29.57
CA ASP A 352 -41.37 3.35 30.69
C ASP A 352 -42.38 4.41 30.25
N ARG A 353 -41.88 5.50 29.64
CA ARG A 353 -42.75 6.55 29.09
C ARG A 353 -43.62 6.05 27.95
N GLY A 354 -43.09 5.20 27.08
CA GLY A 354 -43.84 4.56 26.00
C GLY A 354 -44.99 3.70 26.51
N ALA A 355 -44.77 2.97 27.61
CA ALA A 355 -45.79 2.14 28.24
C ALA A 355 -46.91 3.01 28.83
N GLU A 356 -46.57 4.10 29.51
CA GLU A 356 -47.54 5.09 29.98
C GLU A 356 -48.38 5.67 28.82
N LEU A 357 -47.73 6.01 27.70
CA LEU A 357 -48.41 6.51 26.50
C LEU A 357 -49.31 5.45 25.86
N VAL A 358 -48.93 4.17 25.89
CA VAL A 358 -49.77 3.06 25.41
C VAL A 358 -50.99 2.86 26.31
N GLU A 359 -50.85 2.98 27.63
CA GLU A 359 -52.02 2.89 28.52
C GLU A 359 -53.00 4.06 28.29
N ARG A 360 -52.50 5.27 28.07
CA ARG A 360 -53.34 6.41 27.64
C ARG A 360 -54.00 6.14 26.28
N LEU A 361 -53.26 5.57 25.33
CA LEU A 361 -53.77 5.21 24.01
C LEU A 361 -54.88 4.16 24.09
N LYS A 362 -54.75 3.16 24.96
CA LYS A 362 -55.80 2.15 25.21
C LYS A 362 -57.11 2.81 25.65
N VAL A 363 -57.06 3.81 26.53
CA VAL A 363 -58.25 4.58 26.94
C VAL A 363 -58.88 5.30 25.75
N LEU A 364 -58.07 5.98 24.93
CA LEU A 364 -58.55 6.69 23.74
C LEU A 364 -59.18 5.73 22.71
N VAL A 365 -58.59 4.55 22.52
CA VAL A 365 -59.09 3.52 21.59
C VAL A 365 -60.45 2.98 22.05
N ARG A 366 -60.63 2.70 23.35
CA ARG A 366 -61.92 2.27 23.90
C ARG A 366 -63.01 3.30 23.67
N HIS A 367 -62.69 4.58 23.83
CA HIS A 367 -63.65 5.66 23.65
C HIS A 367 -63.98 5.91 22.16
N ALA A 368 -62.97 5.90 21.28
CA ALA A 368 -63.14 6.25 19.88
C ALA A 368 -63.73 5.11 19.02
N ILE A 369 -63.67 3.86 19.48
CA ILE A 369 -64.14 2.69 18.73
C ILE A 369 -65.06 1.83 19.63
N PRO A 370 -66.33 2.20 19.84
CA PRO A 370 -67.18 1.56 20.86
C PRO A 370 -67.38 0.04 20.69
N GLU A 371 -67.48 -0.46 19.44
CA GLU A 371 -67.78 -1.88 19.18
C GLU A 371 -66.55 -2.81 19.28
N HIS A 372 -65.34 -2.29 19.06
CA HIS A 372 -64.11 -3.09 18.99
C HIS A 372 -62.98 -2.57 19.88
N GLY A 373 -63.16 -1.43 20.53
CA GLY A 373 -62.11 -0.72 21.25
C GLY A 373 -61.53 -1.51 22.41
N ASP A 374 -62.36 -2.27 23.14
CA ASP A 374 -61.87 -3.14 24.22
C ASP A 374 -60.99 -4.28 23.71
N ALA A 375 -61.37 -4.94 22.62
CA ALA A 375 -60.58 -6.00 22.00
C ALA A 375 -59.24 -5.46 21.45
N ILE A 376 -59.26 -4.27 20.84
CA ILE A 376 -58.05 -3.61 20.33
C ILE A 376 -57.14 -3.20 21.49
N ALA A 377 -57.69 -2.52 22.51
CA ALA A 377 -56.94 -2.05 23.66
C ALA A 377 -56.31 -3.20 24.47
N ALA A 378 -57.02 -4.33 24.63
CA ALA A 378 -56.50 -5.50 25.32
C ALA A 378 -55.26 -6.11 24.61
N ASN A 379 -55.20 -6.00 23.28
CA ASN A 379 -54.12 -6.57 22.46
C ASN A 379 -53.08 -5.53 22.00
N LEU A 380 -53.24 -4.27 22.38
CA LEU A 380 -52.32 -3.20 22.03
C LEU A 380 -51.07 -3.29 22.92
N THR A 381 -49.92 -3.54 22.30
CA THR A 381 -48.63 -3.60 23.02
C THR A 381 -47.63 -2.59 22.48
N LEU A 382 -46.75 -2.10 23.35
CA LEU A 382 -45.65 -1.22 22.97
C LEU A 382 -44.62 -2.00 22.14
N ALA A 383 -44.20 -1.44 21.01
CA ALA A 383 -43.09 -1.97 20.21
C ALA A 383 -41.77 -1.20 20.47
N ASP A 384 -41.80 0.13 20.38
CA ASP A 384 -40.66 1.03 20.67
C ASP A 384 -41.21 2.44 20.91
N TYR A 385 -40.50 3.25 21.68
CA TYR A 385 -40.77 4.68 21.79
C TYR A 385 -39.50 5.49 21.53
N ASN A 386 -39.51 6.26 20.44
CA ASN A 386 -38.47 7.23 20.16
C ASN A 386 -38.89 8.58 20.72
N ARG A 387 -38.15 9.08 21.71
CA ARG A 387 -38.37 10.40 22.29
C ARG A 387 -38.28 11.52 21.24
N PRO A 388 -39.00 12.64 21.45
CA PRO A 388 -38.83 13.84 20.64
C PRO A 388 -37.36 14.28 20.60
N ARG A 389 -36.91 14.79 19.46
CA ARG A 389 -35.53 15.28 19.30
C ARG A 389 -35.54 16.67 18.70
N ARG A 390 -34.82 17.59 19.35
CA ARG A 390 -34.49 18.89 18.75
C ARG A 390 -33.47 18.68 17.64
N GLN A 391 -33.81 19.04 16.41
CA GLN A 391 -32.87 19.11 15.29
C GLN A 391 -32.65 20.56 14.87
N ARG A 392 -31.55 20.79 14.16
CA ARG A 392 -31.19 22.13 13.64
C ARG A 392 -32.27 22.71 12.71
N ASP A 393 -33.04 21.85 12.05
CA ASP A 393 -34.12 22.20 11.11
C ASP A 393 -35.53 22.03 11.72
N GLY A 394 -35.65 21.99 13.05
CA GLY A 394 -36.93 21.91 13.78
C GLY A 394 -37.06 20.73 14.73
N ASP A 395 -38.06 20.79 15.61
CA ASP A 395 -38.33 19.74 16.59
C ASP A 395 -39.04 18.56 15.92
N ARG A 396 -38.44 17.37 15.99
CA ARG A 396 -39.09 16.13 15.57
C ARG A 396 -39.94 15.57 16.71
N PRO A 397 -41.22 15.26 16.46
CA PRO A 397 -42.08 14.67 17.48
C PRO A 397 -41.61 13.28 17.88
N GLY A 398 -41.98 12.87 19.08
CA GLY A 398 -41.79 11.50 19.53
C GLY A 398 -42.54 10.53 18.63
N LEU A 399 -42.00 9.33 18.44
CA LEU A 399 -42.64 8.27 17.66
C LEU A 399 -42.96 7.10 18.58
N LEU A 400 -44.25 6.82 18.78
CA LEU A 400 -44.76 5.70 19.54
C LEU A 400 -45.12 4.57 18.58
N PHE A 401 -44.32 3.50 18.58
CA PHE A 401 -44.59 2.31 17.78
C PHE A 401 -45.40 1.32 18.62
N VAL A 402 -46.53 0.86 18.08
CA VAL A 402 -47.42 -0.10 18.73
C VAL A 402 -47.67 -1.31 17.85
N ARG A 403 -47.84 -2.48 18.47
CA ARG A 403 -48.33 -3.67 17.78
C ARG A 403 -49.83 -3.72 17.88
N VAL A 404 -50.46 -3.80 16.72
CA VAL A 404 -51.91 -3.97 16.58
C VAL A 404 -52.14 -5.27 15.82
N PRO A 405 -53.00 -6.18 16.33
CA PRO A 405 -53.32 -7.41 15.62
C PRO A 405 -53.83 -7.12 14.21
N GLU A 406 -53.45 -7.96 13.24
CA GLU A 406 -53.70 -7.70 11.82
C GLU A 406 -55.18 -7.44 11.51
N ALA A 407 -56.08 -8.23 12.12
CA ALA A 407 -57.53 -8.10 11.99
C ALA A 407 -58.07 -6.71 12.41
N TYR A 408 -57.35 -5.98 13.26
CA TYR A 408 -57.79 -4.68 13.79
C TYR A 408 -57.01 -3.49 13.22
N ARG A 409 -55.98 -3.70 12.40
CA ARG A 409 -55.13 -2.61 11.86
C ARG A 409 -55.95 -1.58 11.09
N GLY A 410 -56.87 -2.02 10.23
CA GLY A 410 -57.72 -1.10 9.45
C GLY A 410 -58.63 -0.23 10.31
N LEU A 411 -59.21 -0.82 11.36
CA LEU A 411 -60.07 -0.13 12.33
C LEU A 411 -59.27 0.86 13.17
N PHE A 412 -58.08 0.48 13.62
CA PHE A 412 -57.19 1.35 14.39
C PHE A 412 -56.65 2.54 13.58
N ILE A 413 -56.34 2.34 12.29
CA ILE A 413 -55.89 3.42 11.40
C ILE A 413 -57.04 4.38 11.09
N GLY A 414 -58.25 3.84 10.87
CA GLY A 414 -59.40 4.58 10.39
C GLY A 414 -59.32 4.93 8.90
N ARG A 415 -60.42 5.43 8.33
CA ARG A 415 -60.47 5.85 6.92
C ARG A 415 -59.44 6.95 6.67
N GLN A 416 -58.56 6.78 5.68
CA GLN A 416 -57.47 7.73 5.37
C GLN A 416 -56.60 8.10 6.59
N GLY A 417 -56.44 7.19 7.56
CA GLY A 417 -55.61 7.45 8.74
C GLY A 417 -56.18 8.51 9.69
N THR A 418 -57.49 8.73 9.71
CA THR A 418 -58.11 9.73 10.60
C THR A 418 -57.96 9.37 12.08
N LEU A 419 -58.19 8.11 12.45
CA LEU A 419 -58.14 7.68 13.85
C LEU A 419 -56.71 7.68 14.40
N ILE A 420 -55.73 7.18 13.64
CA ILE A 420 -54.32 7.21 14.08
C ILE A 420 -53.77 8.64 14.22
N ARG A 421 -54.26 9.58 13.39
CA ARG A 421 -53.97 11.02 13.55
C ARG A 421 -54.63 11.60 14.79
N TYR A 422 -55.92 11.33 14.99
CA TYR A 422 -56.63 11.72 16.20
C TYR A 422 -55.91 11.23 17.47
N PHE A 423 -55.52 9.95 17.52
CA PHE A 423 -54.75 9.41 18.65
C PHE A 423 -53.40 10.11 18.84
N SER A 424 -52.70 10.41 17.76
CA SER A 424 -51.44 11.17 17.81
C SER A 424 -51.64 12.59 18.37
N ASP A 425 -52.69 13.28 17.93
CA ASP A 425 -53.00 14.65 18.36
C ASP A 425 -53.40 14.67 19.84
N GLN A 426 -54.24 13.73 20.28
CA GLN A 426 -54.66 13.62 21.68
C GLN A 426 -53.50 13.25 22.62
N LEU A 427 -52.63 12.31 22.21
CA LEU A 427 -51.45 11.97 23.00
C LEU A 427 -50.42 13.11 23.05
N SER A 428 -50.39 13.96 22.03
CA SER A 428 -49.50 15.13 22.01
C SER A 428 -49.91 16.21 23.01
N GLN A 429 -51.18 16.24 23.45
CA GLN A 429 -51.65 17.16 24.48
C GLN A 429 -51.01 16.79 25.82
N GLY A 430 -50.05 17.60 26.27
CA GLY A 430 -49.28 17.38 27.50
C GLY A 430 -47.86 16.84 27.32
N GLU A 431 -47.42 16.55 26.09
CA GLU A 431 -46.04 16.12 25.80
C GLU A 431 -45.23 17.26 25.17
N GLN A 432 -44.10 17.61 25.79
CA GLN A 432 -43.17 18.56 25.18
C GLN A 432 -42.57 17.97 23.89
N GLY A 433 -42.89 18.57 22.74
CA GLY A 433 -42.44 18.14 21.42
C GLY A 433 -43.42 17.24 20.64
N GLY A 434 -44.57 16.88 21.21
CA GLY A 434 -45.61 16.08 20.55
C GLY A 434 -45.26 14.59 20.34
N VAL A 435 -46.28 13.77 20.08
CA VAL A 435 -46.17 12.31 19.89
C VAL A 435 -46.97 11.88 18.66
N ARG A 436 -46.34 11.08 17.80
CA ARG A 436 -46.99 10.43 16.66
C ARG A 436 -47.06 8.92 16.86
N VAL A 437 -48.25 8.36 16.73
CA VAL A 437 -48.48 6.92 16.80
C VAL A 437 -48.22 6.29 15.44
N GLN A 438 -47.50 5.17 15.44
CA GLN A 438 -47.26 4.34 14.27
C GLN A 438 -47.47 2.87 14.60
N ILE A 439 -48.03 2.12 13.67
CA ILE A 439 -48.09 0.66 13.80
C ILE A 439 -46.73 0.09 13.41
N GLU A 440 -46.17 -0.79 14.25
CA GLU A 440 -45.06 -1.65 13.85
C GLU A 440 -45.59 -2.61 12.76
N SER A 441 -45.54 -2.15 11.51
CA SER A 441 -45.82 -3.02 10.38
C SER A 441 -44.66 -4.00 10.25
N ASP A 442 -44.97 -5.29 10.21
CA ASP A 442 -44.03 -6.31 9.76
C ASP A 442 -43.43 -5.82 8.44
N LYS A 443 -42.15 -5.44 8.46
CA LYS A 443 -41.42 -4.90 7.30
C LYS A 443 -41.14 -5.98 6.26
N ARG A 444 -42.15 -6.78 5.87
CA ARG A 444 -42.14 -7.61 4.68
C ARG A 444 -43.12 -7.02 3.68
N GLY A 445 -42.57 -6.33 2.68
CA GLY A 445 -43.31 -6.06 1.43
C GLY A 445 -43.77 -4.63 1.22
N SER A 446 -42.85 -3.70 0.98
CA SER A 446 -43.10 -2.56 0.09
C SER A 446 -41.76 -1.90 -0.27
N ARG A 447 -41.10 -2.52 -1.25
CA ARG A 447 -40.10 -1.98 -2.19
C ARG A 447 -39.74 -3.15 -3.09
N ARG A 448 -40.62 -3.42 -4.05
CA ARG A 448 -40.18 -3.90 -5.36
C ARG A 448 -39.67 -2.69 -6.12
#